data_AF-A0AAU4FIB7-F1
#
_entry.id   AF-A0AAU4FIB7-F1
#
_cell.length_a   1.000
_cell.length_b   1.000
_cell.length_c   1.000
_cell.angle_alpha   90.00
_cell.angle_beta   90.00
_cell.angle_gamma   90.00
#
_symmetry.space_group_name_H-M   'P 1'
#
loop_
_entity.id
_entity.type
_entity.pdbx_description
1 polymer ?
#
loop_
_entity_poly.entity_id
_entity_poly.type
_entity_poly.pdbx_seq_one_letter_code
_entity_poly.pdbx_strand_id
1 'polypeptide(L)' 'MMDALIDLPPMVIADLLGIHPKTAERWATLAGGNWSEYLAARRADP' A
#
# COMPACT_ATOMS: atom_id res chain seq x y z
N MET A 1 -12.03 9.42 -6.09
CA MET A 1 -10.70 9.46 -6.75
C MET A 1 -9.56 9.24 -5.75
N MET A 2 -9.70 9.61 -4.47
CA MET A 2 -8.69 9.36 -3.42
C MET A 2 -8.70 7.90 -2.91
N ASP A 3 -9.80 7.16 -3.09
CA ASP A 3 -9.92 5.76 -2.67
C ASP A 3 -9.00 4.80 -3.45
N ALA A 4 -8.63 5.11 -4.69
CA ALA A 4 -7.77 4.23 -5.47
C ALA A 4 -6.31 4.20 -4.97
N LEU A 5 -5.89 5.22 -4.22
CA LEU A 5 -4.53 5.28 -3.67
C LEU A 5 -4.39 4.44 -2.39
N ILE A 6 -5.48 4.25 -1.63
CA ILE A 6 -5.49 3.42 -0.42
C ILE A 6 -5.49 1.90 -0.69
N ASP A 7 -5.41 1.49 -1.96
CA ASP A 7 -5.29 0.09 -2.37
C ASP A 7 -3.93 -0.26 -3.04
N LEU A 8 -3.11 0.71 -3.44
CA LEU A 8 -1.72 0.50 -3.87
C LEU A 8 -0.71 -0.02 -2.79
N PRO A 9 -0.01 -1.13 -3.01
CA PRO A 9 1.01 -1.61 -2.05
C PRO A 9 2.04 -0.53 -1.66
N PRO A 10 2.57 -0.51 -0.42
CA PRO A 10 3.47 0.54 0.06
C PRO A 10 4.69 0.80 -0.83
N MET A 11 5.21 -0.21 -1.53
CA MET A 11 6.30 -0.02 -2.50
C MET A 11 5.87 0.82 -3.72
N VAL A 12 4.64 0.66 -4.19
CA VAL A 12 4.11 1.44 -5.32
C VAL A 12 3.83 2.87 -4.86
N ILE A 13 3.31 3.06 -3.65
CA ILE A 13 3.16 4.38 -3.02
C ILE A 13 4.52 5.06 -2.88
N ALA A 14 5.53 4.32 -2.45
CA ALA A 14 6.88 4.83 -2.26
C ALA A 14 7.51 5.33 -3.57
N ASP A 15 7.38 4.56 -4.64
CA ASP A 15 7.88 4.93 -5.97
C ASP A 15 7.11 6.15 -6.53
N LEU A 16 5.78 6.15 -6.39
CA LEU A 16 4.90 7.20 -6.92
C LEU A 16 5.07 8.54 -6.20
N LEU A 17 5.39 8.52 -4.91
CA LEU A 17 5.63 9.71 -4.08
C LEU A 17 7.12 10.06 -3.95
N GLY A 18 8.03 9.24 -4.49
CA GLY A 18 9.48 9.43 -4.36
C GLY A 18 10.00 9.33 -2.92
N ILE A 19 9.31 8.57 -2.06
CA ILE A 19 9.70 8.38 -0.66
C ILE A 19 10.33 7.01 -0.45
N HIS A 20 11.13 6.88 0.60
CA HIS A 20 11.73 5.59 0.94
C HIS A 20 10.63 4.55 1.30
N PRO A 21 10.69 3.29 0.83
CA PRO A 21 9.67 2.26 1.08
C PRO A 21 9.31 2.07 2.56
N LYS A 22 10.32 2.13 3.42
CA LYS A 22 10.18 2.05 4.89
C LYS A 22 9.32 3.18 5.48
N THR A 23 9.27 4.34 4.83
CA THR A 23 8.39 5.45 5.21
C THR A 23 6.94 5.14 4.84
N ALA A 24 6.70 4.58 3.65
CA ALA A 24 5.37 4.17 3.20
C ALA A 24 4.79 3.04 4.06
N GLU A 25 5.59 2.04 4.45
CA GLU A 25 5.17 0.98 5.39
C GLU A 25 4.74 1.53 6.75
N ARG A 26 5.49 2.52 7.26
CA ARG A 26 5.19 3.15 8.54
C ARG A 26 3.89 3.93 8.47
N TRP A 27 3.61 4.58 7.34
CA TRP A 27 2.34 5.27 7.11
C TRP A 27 1.17 4.30 6.98
N ALA A 28 1.32 3.17 6.27
CA ALA A 28 0.29 2.14 6.19
C ALA A 28 -0.07 1.55 7.57
N THR A 29 0.95 1.38 8.42
CA THR A 29 0.76 0.96 9.82
C THR A 29 0.00 2.01 10.63
N LEU A 30 0.36 3.30 10.49
CA LEU A 30 -0.31 4.41 11.18
C LEU A 30 -1.73 4.65 10.67
N ALA A 31 -2.00 4.36 9.39
CA ALA A 31 -3.31 4.49 8.77
C ALA A 31 -4.29 3.38 9.18
N GLY A 32 -3.86 2.39 9.97
CA GLY A 32 -4.76 1.45 10.64
C GLY A 32 -4.80 0.03 10.08
N GLY A 33 -3.88 -0.38 9.20
CA GLY A 33 -3.79 -1.80 8.85
C GLY A 33 -2.93 -2.08 7.63
N ASN A 34 -2.10 -3.10 7.74
CA ASN A 34 -1.25 -3.65 6.69
C ASN A 34 -2.09 -4.17 5.52
N TRP A 35 -1.74 -3.80 4.28
CA TRP A 35 -2.49 -4.18 3.07
C TRP A 35 -2.16 -5.61 2.65
N SER A 36 -1.69 -6.42 3.58
CA SER A 36 -1.42 -7.84 3.44
C SER A 36 -2.66 -8.61 2.98
N GLU A 37 -3.85 -8.23 3.47
CA GLU A 37 -5.11 -8.82 3.00
C GLU A 37 -5.40 -8.46 1.53
N TYR A 38 -5.17 -7.20 1.14
CA TYR A 38 -5.31 -6.77 -0.25
C TYR A 38 -4.32 -7.49 -1.17
N LEU A 39 -3.05 -7.61 -0.78
CA LEU A 39 -2.03 -8.36 -1.52
C LEU A 39 -2.39 -9.84 -1.64
N ALA A 40 -2.97 -10.44 -0.61
CA ALA A 40 -3.45 -11.83 -0.65
C ALA A 40 -4.65 -11.98 -1.60
N ALA A 41 -5.61 -11.05 -1.56
CA ALA A 41 -6.76 -11.04 -2.47
C ALA A 41 -6.34 -10.85 -3.93
N ARG A 42 -5.45 -9.88 -4.23
CA ARG A 42 -4.90 -9.62 -5.57
C ARG A 42 -4.16 -10.82 -6.16
N ARG A 43 -3.50 -11.62 -5.32
CA ARG A 43 -2.74 -12.80 -5.76
C ARG A 43 -3.64 -14.03 -5.97
N ALA A 44 -4.85 -14.00 -5.44
CA ALA A 44 -5.88 -15.01 -5.62
C ALA A 44 -6.82 -14.72 -6.81
N ASP A 45 -6.77 -13.50 -7.36
CA ASP A 45 -7.50 -13.09 -8.56
C ASP A 45 -6.68 -13.47 -9.82
N PRO A 46 -7.20 -14.33 -10.73
CA PRO A 46 -6.47 -14.88 -11.87
C PRO A 46 -6.10 -13.87 -12.97
#